data_AF-A0A0T5ZIL2-F1
#
_entry.id   AF-A0A0T5ZIL2-F1
#
_cell.length_a   1.000
_cell.length_b   1.000
_cell.length_c   1.000
_cell.angle_alpha   90.00
_cell.angle_beta   90.00
_cell.angle_gamma   90.00
#
_symmetry.space_group_name_H-M   'P 1'
#
loop_
_entity.id
_entity.type
_entity.pdbx_description
1 polymer ?
#
loop_
_entity_poly.entity_id
_entity_poly.type
_entity_poly.pdbx_seq_one_letter_code
_entity_poly.pdbx_strand_id
1 'polypeptide(L)'
;MSTNSDFEKIVRTWLQDGPSQIADRSLQAALDEVHVTSQQRFGVARRSFPMNSNAWRISAAAVIGLIVIVGGLAFLGRTPGGVGGTPPTTASSPTPTPTSASTPTPIPTTAPTPPALTTVRRALEPGTYVTGDPFRLRVTFTVPAGWEGHMGGPYLVDLGRVGGVPGGVFFAIFERVPADPCHADQGFLDPPPGPTVDDLAMALASLPGLDVTTPTDITVDGYRGKQLTLTAPDTFDGCTLSREGYVIWQLPLGATFTMTPGERDQVWILDVDGERLVVDVPELPSSTAQQRAEVQAILDSLQIEPVGPTSSPSPSPTP
;
A
#
# COMPACT_ATOMS: atom_id res chain seq x y z
N MET A 1 -43.85 -13.80 -45.35
CA MET A 1 -43.42 -13.01 -44.17
C MET A 1 -42.23 -13.73 -43.54
N SER A 2 -41.00 -13.28 -43.82
CA SER A 2 -39.75 -13.73 -43.16
C SER A 2 -38.58 -12.76 -43.37
N THR A 3 -38.84 -11.50 -43.73
CA THR A 3 -37.78 -10.52 -44.07
C THR A 3 -36.99 -10.02 -42.87
N ASN A 4 -37.52 -10.18 -41.64
CA ASN A 4 -36.87 -9.65 -40.44
C ASN A 4 -35.80 -10.59 -39.86
N SER A 5 -36.00 -11.91 -39.98
CA SER A 5 -35.07 -12.91 -39.43
C SER A 5 -33.76 -13.02 -40.23
N ASP A 6 -33.81 -12.80 -41.55
CA ASP A 6 -32.62 -12.89 -42.40
C ASP A 6 -31.71 -11.67 -42.22
N PHE A 7 -32.29 -10.48 -42.01
CA PHE A 7 -31.53 -9.27 -41.73
C PHE A 7 -30.79 -9.34 -40.38
N GLU A 8 -31.47 -9.76 -39.31
CA GLU A 8 -30.82 -9.93 -38.01
C GLU A 8 -29.70 -10.96 -38.03
N LYS A 9 -29.85 -12.04 -38.81
CA LYS A 9 -28.84 -13.07 -38.95
C LYS A 9 -27.61 -12.54 -39.68
N ILE A 10 -27.80 -11.78 -40.76
CA ILE A 10 -26.71 -11.14 -41.53
C ILE A 10 -25.96 -10.11 -40.66
N VAL A 11 -26.68 -9.28 -39.91
CA VAL A 11 -26.07 -8.28 -39.03
C VAL A 11 -25.29 -8.94 -37.90
N ARG A 12 -25.81 -10.02 -37.32
CA ARG A 12 -25.10 -10.76 -36.25
C ARG A 12 -23.83 -11.42 -36.75
N THR A 13 -23.85 -11.99 -37.96
CA THR A 13 -22.64 -12.55 -38.60
C THR A 13 -21.63 -11.45 -38.95
N TRP A 14 -22.08 -10.29 -39.45
CA TRP A 14 -21.21 -9.16 -39.77
C TRP A 14 -20.54 -8.55 -38.52
N LEU A 15 -21.24 -8.48 -37.39
CA LEU A 15 -20.69 -7.99 -36.12
C LEU A 15 -19.71 -8.97 -35.44
N GLN A 16 -19.85 -10.28 -35.67
CA GLN A 16 -18.96 -11.27 -35.06
C GLN A 16 -17.60 -11.38 -35.76
N ASP A 17 -17.55 -11.29 -37.08
CA ASP A 17 -16.30 -11.44 -37.85
C ASP A 17 -15.56 -10.11 -38.09
N GLY A 18 -16.28 -8.98 -38.10
CA GLY A 18 -15.70 -7.67 -38.45
C GLY A 18 -15.21 -7.58 -39.91
N PRO A 19 -15.10 -6.39 -40.52
CA PRO A 19 -14.62 -6.28 -41.89
C PRO A 19 -13.11 -6.56 -41.96
N SER A 20 -12.71 -7.64 -42.63
CA SER A 20 -11.29 -7.98 -42.88
C SER A 20 -10.63 -7.09 -43.94
N GLN A 21 -11.39 -6.23 -44.61
CA GLN A 21 -10.89 -5.20 -45.53
C GLN A 21 -11.67 -3.90 -45.32
N ILE A 22 -10.95 -2.81 -45.06
CA ILE A 22 -11.52 -1.45 -45.03
C ILE A 22 -11.63 -0.97 -46.48
N ALA A 23 -12.76 -0.38 -46.85
CA ALA A 23 -12.91 0.24 -48.17
C ALA A 23 -11.97 1.44 -48.30
N ASP A 24 -11.13 1.48 -49.33
CA ASP A 24 -10.09 2.51 -49.55
C ASP A 24 -10.61 3.95 -49.47
N ARG A 25 -11.87 4.18 -49.86
CA ARG A 25 -12.54 5.48 -49.75
C ARG A 25 -12.63 6.03 -48.32
N SER A 26 -12.76 5.15 -47.33
CA SER A 26 -12.85 5.52 -45.91
C SER A 26 -11.47 5.88 -45.35
N LEU A 27 -10.43 5.18 -45.82
CA LEU A 27 -9.04 5.44 -45.44
C LEU A 27 -8.56 6.76 -46.06
N GLN A 28 -8.89 6.99 -47.34
CA GLN A 28 -8.54 8.23 -48.03
C GLN A 28 -9.28 9.45 -47.46
N ALA A 29 -10.57 9.33 -47.12
CA ALA A 29 -11.30 10.40 -46.45
C ALA A 29 -10.69 10.74 -45.08
N ALA A 30 -10.27 9.73 -44.31
CA ALA A 30 -9.62 9.95 -43.02
C ALA A 30 -8.22 10.58 -43.18
N LEU A 31 -7.46 10.21 -44.20
CA LEU A 31 -6.13 10.78 -44.46
C LEU A 31 -6.19 12.21 -44.99
N ASP A 32 -7.17 12.53 -45.84
CA ASP A 32 -7.41 13.91 -46.31
C ASP A 32 -7.82 14.82 -45.15
N GLU A 33 -8.67 14.35 -44.24
CA GLU A 33 -9.11 15.12 -43.07
C GLU A 33 -7.94 15.39 -42.08
N VAL A 34 -7.03 14.42 -41.94
CA VAL A 34 -5.81 14.58 -41.13
C VAL A 34 -4.82 15.57 -41.74
N HIS A 35 -4.76 15.68 -43.08
CA HIS A 35 -3.87 16.64 -43.75
C HIS A 35 -4.39 18.09 -43.75
N VAL A 36 -5.70 18.31 -43.59
CA VAL A 36 -6.29 19.66 -43.63
C VAL A 36 -6.42 20.29 -42.23
N THR A 37 -6.28 19.50 -41.16
CA THR A 37 -6.37 20.02 -39.79
C THR A 37 -5.02 20.59 -39.32
N SER A 38 -4.81 21.89 -39.51
CA SER A 38 -3.67 22.57 -38.88
C SER A 38 -3.81 22.47 -37.36
N GLN A 39 -2.88 21.77 -36.67
CA GLN A 39 -2.85 21.75 -35.21
C GLN A 39 -2.43 23.12 -34.67
N GLN A 40 -3.39 24.02 -34.54
CA GLN A 40 -3.23 25.18 -33.67
C GLN A 40 -3.15 24.67 -32.23
N ARG A 41 -1.97 24.80 -31.62
CA ARG A 41 -1.77 24.65 -30.17
C ARG A 41 -2.54 25.75 -29.45
N PHE A 42 -3.83 25.55 -29.26
CA PHE A 42 -4.59 26.22 -28.21
C PHE A 42 -4.58 25.31 -26.99
N GLY A 43 -4.08 25.84 -25.87
CA GLY A 43 -4.02 25.15 -24.59
C GLY A 43 -5.42 24.69 -24.18
N VAL A 44 -5.65 23.38 -24.24
CA VAL A 44 -6.87 22.79 -23.73
C VAL A 44 -6.64 22.51 -22.25
N ALA A 45 -7.36 23.26 -21.42
CA ALA A 45 -7.59 22.94 -20.03
C ALA A 45 -7.99 21.46 -19.92
N ARG A 46 -7.13 20.64 -19.32
CA ARG A 46 -7.49 19.27 -18.95
C ARG A 46 -8.69 19.39 -18.02
N ARG A 47 -9.84 18.90 -18.48
CA ARG A 47 -10.92 18.46 -17.60
C ARG A 47 -10.34 17.39 -16.69
N SER A 48 -9.88 17.81 -15.51
CA SER A 48 -9.66 16.95 -14.37
C SER A 48 -11.01 16.33 -14.05
N PHE A 49 -11.13 15.01 -14.20
CA PHE A 49 -12.17 14.29 -13.50
C PHE A 49 -11.85 14.44 -12.01
N PRO A 50 -12.71 15.08 -11.20
CA PRO A 50 -12.55 15.01 -9.77
C PRO A 50 -12.77 13.55 -9.37
N MET A 51 -11.69 12.79 -9.17
CA MET A 51 -11.76 11.61 -8.31
C MET A 51 -12.15 12.15 -6.93
N ASN A 52 -13.34 11.76 -6.51
CA ASN A 52 -13.97 12.14 -5.26
C ASN A 52 -13.04 11.78 -4.08
N SER A 53 -12.21 12.73 -3.63
CA SER A 53 -11.34 12.63 -2.45
C SER A 53 -12.12 12.79 -1.14
N ASN A 54 -13.46 12.73 -1.17
CA ASN A 54 -14.30 12.95 0.00
C ASN A 54 -14.46 11.66 0.83
N ALA A 55 -13.85 10.54 0.43
CA ALA A 55 -13.87 9.28 1.19
C ALA A 55 -13.04 9.34 2.49
N TRP A 56 -12.18 10.34 2.66
CA TRP A 56 -11.34 10.55 3.87
C TRP A 56 -11.99 11.45 4.93
N ARG A 57 -13.10 12.15 4.62
CA ARG A 57 -13.59 13.28 5.43
C ARG A 57 -14.75 13.00 6.39
N ILE A 58 -14.94 11.78 6.87
CA ILE A 58 -15.94 11.55 7.93
C ILE A 58 -15.36 10.62 8.99
N SER A 59 -14.92 11.17 10.11
CA SER A 59 -15.14 10.62 11.47
C SER A 59 -14.58 11.54 12.56
N ALA A 60 -15.31 12.61 12.89
CA ALA A 60 -15.20 13.25 14.21
C ALA A 60 -16.51 13.98 14.55
N ALA A 61 -17.40 13.33 15.31
CA ALA A 61 -18.18 13.91 16.41
C ALA A 61 -19.23 12.95 17.02
N ALA A 62 -18.99 12.60 18.30
CA ALA A 62 -19.93 12.56 19.44
C ALA A 62 -20.88 11.35 19.74
N VAL A 63 -20.49 10.61 20.80
CA VAL A 63 -21.22 10.34 22.08
C VAL A 63 -22.10 9.07 22.26
N ILE A 64 -21.56 8.16 23.09
CA ILE A 64 -22.09 7.40 24.26
C ILE A 64 -23.40 6.59 24.14
N GLY A 65 -23.28 5.27 24.43
CA GLY A 65 -24.40 4.37 24.73
C GLY A 65 -24.02 2.98 25.24
N LEU A 66 -23.45 2.90 26.45
CA LEU A 66 -23.61 1.86 27.49
C LEU A 66 -24.00 0.42 27.09
N ILE A 67 -23.11 -0.56 27.29
CA ILE A 67 -23.50 -1.93 27.69
C ILE A 67 -22.53 -2.46 28.76
N VAL A 68 -23.11 -2.80 29.92
CA VAL A 68 -22.51 -3.52 31.04
C VAL A 68 -23.29 -4.83 31.20
N ILE A 69 -22.59 -5.89 31.67
CA ILE A 69 -23.07 -7.17 32.24
C ILE A 69 -23.48 -8.19 31.15
N VAL A 70 -22.96 -9.42 31.08
CA VAL A 70 -23.06 -10.52 32.06
C VAL A 70 -21.93 -11.55 31.86
N GLY A 71 -21.31 -11.97 32.96
CA GLY A 71 -20.39 -13.11 33.01
C GLY A 71 -21.07 -14.47 33.19
N GLY A 72 -20.33 -15.54 32.93
CA GLY A 72 -20.80 -16.91 33.11
C GLY A 72 -19.66 -17.93 33.19
N LEU A 73 -19.18 -18.15 34.42
CA LEU A 73 -18.59 -19.36 35.03
C LEU A 73 -18.38 -20.62 34.16
N ALA A 74 -17.14 -21.11 34.16
CA ALA A 74 -16.69 -22.51 34.33
C ALA A 74 -15.16 -22.52 34.09
N PHE A 75 -14.26 -23.16 34.83
CA PHE A 75 -14.35 -24.34 35.68
C PHE A 75 -13.13 -24.37 36.63
N LEU A 76 -13.29 -25.03 37.78
CA LEU A 76 -12.33 -25.30 38.85
C LEU A 76 -11.12 -26.15 38.37
N GLY A 77 -9.96 -26.23 39.04
CA GLY A 77 -9.68 -25.90 40.43
C GLY A 77 -8.19 -25.87 40.82
N ARG A 78 -7.98 -25.36 42.05
CA ARG A 78 -6.76 -25.43 42.89
C ARG A 78 -6.52 -26.89 43.35
N THR A 79 -5.32 -27.36 43.68
CA THR A 79 -4.44 -26.97 44.81
C THR A 79 -3.05 -27.66 44.69
N PRO A 80 -1.99 -27.12 45.31
CA PRO A 80 -0.64 -27.71 45.37
C PRO A 80 -0.35 -28.43 46.71
N GLY A 81 0.66 -29.32 46.70
CA GLY A 81 1.27 -29.94 47.89
C GLY A 81 1.70 -31.39 47.60
N GLY A 82 2.85 -31.91 48.00
CA GLY A 82 3.97 -31.40 48.76
C GLY A 82 5.05 -32.49 48.87
N VAL A 83 6.31 -32.02 49.00
CA VAL A 83 7.47 -32.55 49.76
C VAL A 83 7.70 -34.07 49.91
N GLY A 84 8.91 -34.50 49.51
CA GLY A 84 9.73 -35.41 50.32
C GLY A 84 10.34 -36.63 49.62
N GLY A 85 11.68 -36.69 49.55
CA GLY A 85 12.42 -37.96 49.56
C GLY A 85 13.47 -38.15 48.46
N THR A 86 14.74 -37.92 48.80
CA THR A 86 15.94 -38.54 48.19
C THR A 86 16.73 -39.24 49.30
N PRO A 87 17.71 -40.14 49.04
CA PRO A 87 17.85 -41.18 48.02
C PRO A 87 18.16 -42.56 48.68
N PRO A 88 18.54 -43.63 47.96
CA PRO A 88 19.98 -43.84 47.78
C PRO A 88 20.40 -44.42 46.41
N THR A 89 21.70 -44.27 46.18
CA THR A 89 22.56 -44.65 45.07
C THR A 89 22.65 -46.16 44.82
N THR A 90 22.58 -46.59 43.56
CA THR A 90 23.33 -47.74 43.03
C THR A 90 23.72 -47.50 41.57
N ALA A 91 24.98 -47.77 41.27
CA ALA A 91 25.61 -47.66 39.95
C ALA A 91 25.55 -49.00 39.20
N SER A 92 25.31 -48.96 37.88
CA SER A 92 25.63 -50.01 36.88
C SER A 92 25.38 -49.41 35.47
N SER A 93 26.43 -49.11 34.68
CA SER A 93 26.99 -49.90 33.55
C SER A 93 26.27 -49.69 32.19
N PRO A 94 26.97 -49.56 31.02
CA PRO A 94 26.41 -48.87 29.84
C PRO A 94 25.83 -49.78 28.72
N THR A 95 24.85 -49.22 27.98
CA THR A 95 24.57 -49.28 26.51
C THR A 95 24.23 -50.63 25.84
N PRO A 96 23.15 -50.69 25.04
CA PRO A 96 23.30 -50.55 23.59
C PRO A 96 22.42 -49.44 22.96
N THR A 97 23.00 -48.78 21.96
CA THR A 97 22.47 -47.68 21.15
C THR A 97 21.39 -48.19 20.17
N PRO A 98 20.21 -47.57 20.05
CA PRO A 98 19.31 -47.85 18.94
C PRO A 98 19.82 -47.18 17.67
N THR A 99 20.02 -47.98 16.62
CA THR A 99 20.29 -47.53 15.25
C THR A 99 19.17 -46.61 14.77
N SER A 100 19.50 -45.34 14.54
CA SER A 100 18.58 -44.38 13.93
C SER A 100 18.23 -44.83 12.51
N ALA A 101 16.98 -45.20 12.30
CA ALA A 101 16.40 -45.32 10.97
C ALA A 101 16.34 -43.92 10.35
N SER A 102 16.95 -43.76 9.18
CA SER A 102 16.93 -42.53 8.38
C SER A 102 15.50 -42.13 8.04
N THR A 103 15.01 -41.07 8.69
CA THR A 103 13.76 -40.39 8.36
C THR A 103 13.84 -39.89 6.91
N PRO A 104 12.85 -40.18 6.05
CA PRO A 104 12.85 -39.63 4.70
C PRO A 104 12.75 -38.11 4.79
N THR A 105 13.67 -37.42 4.10
CA THR A 105 13.68 -35.97 3.96
C THR A 105 12.32 -35.51 3.41
N PRO A 106 11.59 -34.60 4.08
CA PRO A 106 10.35 -34.08 3.55
C PRO A 106 10.63 -33.38 2.23
N ILE A 107 9.91 -33.78 1.19
CA ILE A 107 9.90 -33.11 -0.11
C ILE A 107 9.40 -31.67 0.15
N PRO A 108 10.05 -30.63 -0.39
CA PRO A 108 9.61 -29.26 -0.19
C PRO A 108 8.19 -29.09 -0.78
N THR A 109 7.20 -28.96 0.08
CA THR A 109 5.87 -28.48 -0.29
C THR A 109 6.06 -27.05 -0.79
N THR A 110 5.86 -26.82 -2.09
CA THR A 110 5.82 -25.47 -2.66
C THR A 110 4.76 -24.67 -1.91
N ALA A 111 5.20 -23.68 -1.13
CA ALA A 111 4.30 -22.74 -0.49
C ALA A 111 3.43 -22.07 -1.56
N PRO A 112 2.12 -21.89 -1.33
CA PRO A 112 1.27 -21.20 -2.28
C PRO A 112 1.79 -19.77 -2.49
N THR A 113 1.93 -19.36 -3.75
CA THR A 113 2.29 -17.98 -4.10
C THR A 113 1.23 -17.02 -3.55
N PRO A 114 1.62 -15.94 -2.83
CA PRO A 114 0.67 -14.96 -2.33
C PRO A 114 -0.17 -14.35 -3.48
N PRO A 115 -1.49 -14.15 -3.28
CA PRO A 115 -2.31 -13.43 -4.24
C PRO A 115 -1.83 -11.99 -4.46
N ALA A 116 -1.87 -11.53 -5.70
CA ALA A 116 -1.56 -10.15 -6.04
C ALA A 116 -2.67 -9.20 -5.55
N LEU A 117 -2.27 -8.05 -5.00
CA LEU A 117 -3.18 -6.95 -4.72
C LEU A 117 -3.76 -6.41 -6.05
N THR A 118 -4.97 -5.87 -6.02
CA THR A 118 -5.64 -5.34 -7.22
C THR A 118 -5.71 -3.82 -7.22
N THR A 119 -6.00 -3.21 -8.37
CA THR A 119 -6.21 -1.75 -8.48
C THR A 119 -7.57 -1.28 -7.98
N VAL A 120 -8.48 -2.21 -7.68
CA VAL A 120 -9.80 -1.92 -7.12
C VAL A 120 -9.76 -2.13 -5.62
N ARG A 121 -10.18 -1.11 -4.86
CA ARG A 121 -10.33 -1.20 -3.40
C ARG A 121 -11.37 -2.26 -3.04
N ARG A 122 -10.96 -3.18 -2.18
CA ARG A 122 -11.81 -4.26 -1.68
C ARG A 122 -11.36 -4.71 -0.30
N ALA A 123 -12.29 -5.32 0.43
CA ALA A 123 -11.94 -6.10 1.63
C ALA A 123 -10.96 -7.21 1.27
N LEU A 124 -9.98 -7.43 2.13
CA LEU A 124 -8.97 -8.46 2.03
C LEU A 124 -9.29 -9.55 3.07
N GLU A 125 -9.28 -10.80 2.62
CA GLU A 125 -9.27 -11.92 3.56
C GLU A 125 -7.95 -11.92 4.33
N PRO A 126 -7.93 -12.35 5.62
CA PRO A 126 -6.69 -12.43 6.38
C PRO A 126 -5.66 -13.30 5.66
N GLY A 127 -4.44 -12.81 5.52
CA GLY A 127 -3.37 -13.56 4.85
C GLY A 127 -2.31 -12.68 4.20
N THR A 128 -1.42 -13.35 3.46
CA THR A 128 -0.28 -12.72 2.78
C THR A 128 -0.67 -12.30 1.37
N TYR A 129 -0.28 -11.10 0.98
CA TYR A 129 -0.50 -10.51 -0.34
C TYR A 129 0.81 -9.97 -0.88
N VAL A 130 0.87 -9.76 -2.20
CA VAL A 130 2.01 -9.16 -2.87
C VAL A 130 1.58 -8.03 -3.80
N THR A 131 2.32 -6.93 -3.82
CA THR A 131 2.13 -5.88 -4.83
C THR A 131 2.72 -6.29 -6.17
N GLY A 132 2.26 -5.67 -7.24
CA GLY A 132 2.77 -5.88 -8.59
C GLY A 132 2.31 -4.76 -9.50
N ASP A 133 2.25 -5.02 -10.80
CA ASP A 133 1.75 -4.03 -11.78
C ASP A 133 0.36 -3.50 -11.36
N PRO A 134 0.15 -2.17 -11.29
CA PRO A 134 1.02 -1.09 -11.77
C PRO A 134 2.06 -0.57 -10.76
N PHE A 135 2.02 -0.96 -9.49
CA PHE A 135 2.96 -0.50 -8.50
C PHE A 135 4.39 -0.98 -8.80
N ARG A 136 5.36 -0.07 -8.68
CA ARG A 136 6.72 -0.25 -9.21
C ARG A 136 7.63 -1.15 -8.37
N LEU A 137 7.19 -1.55 -7.19
CA LEU A 137 7.93 -2.43 -6.28
C LEU A 137 7.12 -3.67 -5.96
N ARG A 138 7.80 -4.79 -5.70
CA ARG A 138 7.18 -6.01 -5.17
C ARG A 138 7.34 -6.01 -3.66
N VAL A 139 6.26 -5.74 -2.96
CA VAL A 139 6.18 -5.73 -1.51
C VAL A 139 5.20 -6.83 -1.13
N THR A 140 5.69 -7.84 -0.42
CA THR A 140 4.88 -8.88 0.20
C THR A 140 4.60 -8.49 1.64
N PHE A 141 3.34 -8.62 2.06
CA PHE A 141 2.89 -8.21 3.39
C PHE A 141 1.72 -9.09 3.84
N THR A 142 1.51 -9.20 5.15
CA THR A 142 0.41 -9.98 5.74
C THR A 142 -0.55 -9.05 6.46
N VAL A 143 -1.84 -9.14 6.13
CA VAL A 143 -2.91 -8.37 6.80
C VAL A 143 -3.75 -9.27 7.71
N PRO A 144 -4.16 -8.80 8.89
CA PRO A 144 -5.14 -9.50 9.70
C PRO A 144 -6.56 -9.30 9.14
N ALA A 145 -7.56 -9.88 9.83
CA ALA A 145 -8.96 -9.67 9.49
C ALA A 145 -9.38 -8.19 9.60
N GLY A 146 -10.36 -7.79 8.78
CA GLY A 146 -10.93 -6.44 8.82
C GLY A 146 -10.14 -5.38 8.06
N TRP A 147 -9.23 -5.79 7.18
CA TRP A 147 -8.48 -4.90 6.31
C TRP A 147 -9.07 -4.86 4.90
N GLU A 148 -8.88 -3.73 4.24
CA GLU A 148 -9.13 -3.51 2.83
C GLU A 148 -7.90 -2.89 2.18
N GLY A 149 -7.78 -3.02 0.88
CA GLY A 149 -6.66 -2.39 0.19
C GLY A 149 -6.75 -2.42 -1.32
N HIS A 150 -5.88 -1.63 -1.93
CA HIS A 150 -5.66 -1.59 -3.38
C HIS A 150 -4.35 -0.92 -3.76
N MET A 151 -3.97 -1.10 -5.02
CA MET A 151 -3.00 -0.25 -5.69
C MET A 151 -3.72 0.96 -6.29
N GLY A 152 -3.42 2.15 -5.79
CA GLY A 152 -3.92 3.43 -6.30
C GLY A 152 -3.26 3.87 -7.61
N GLY A 153 -2.41 3.02 -8.20
CA GLY A 153 -1.64 3.28 -9.41
C GLY A 153 -0.17 2.92 -9.21
N PRO A 154 0.73 3.47 -10.06
CA PRO A 154 2.14 3.11 -10.01
C PRO A 154 2.93 3.65 -8.82
N TYR A 155 2.33 4.56 -8.04
CA TYR A 155 3.02 5.28 -6.96
C TYR A 155 2.37 5.10 -5.59
N LEU A 156 1.29 4.31 -5.49
CA LEU A 156 0.55 4.14 -4.24
C LEU A 156 -0.03 2.73 -4.09
N VAL A 157 0.23 2.16 -2.92
CA VAL A 157 -0.57 1.09 -2.32
C VAL A 157 -1.20 1.66 -1.06
N ASP A 158 -2.49 1.44 -0.89
CA ASP A 158 -3.27 1.94 0.23
C ASP A 158 -3.93 0.75 0.91
N LEU A 159 -3.52 0.51 2.15
CA LEU A 159 -4.10 -0.47 3.07
C LEU A 159 -4.82 0.28 4.18
N GLY A 160 -6.09 -0.02 4.36
CA GLY A 160 -6.93 0.60 5.37
C GLY A 160 -7.79 -0.43 6.09
N ARG A 161 -8.55 0.04 7.06
CA ARG A 161 -9.50 -0.79 7.81
C ARG A 161 -10.88 -0.68 7.18
N VAL A 162 -11.57 -1.82 7.07
CA VAL A 162 -12.92 -1.89 6.52
C VAL A 162 -13.85 -0.98 7.33
N GLY A 163 -14.73 -0.27 6.63
CA GLY A 163 -15.74 0.60 7.26
C GLY A 163 -15.21 1.99 7.66
N GLY A 164 -14.05 2.41 7.14
CA GLY A 164 -13.52 3.75 7.36
C GLY A 164 -12.98 3.99 8.76
N VAL A 165 -12.59 2.92 9.45
CA VAL A 165 -11.94 3.02 10.76
C VAL A 165 -10.56 3.66 10.59
N PRO A 166 -10.19 4.66 11.41
CA PRO A 166 -8.88 5.31 11.29
C PRO A 166 -7.69 4.35 11.41
N GLY A 167 -6.62 4.73 10.73
CA GLY A 167 -5.37 3.98 10.63
C GLY A 167 -5.24 3.25 9.30
N GLY A 168 -3.99 3.09 8.86
CA GLY A 168 -3.66 2.46 7.60
C GLY A 168 -2.16 2.25 7.45
N VAL A 169 -1.78 1.65 6.34
CA VAL A 169 -0.39 1.53 5.89
C VAL A 169 -0.35 1.89 4.41
N PHE A 170 0.51 2.82 4.05
CA PHE A 170 0.66 3.28 2.68
C PHE A 170 2.06 2.94 2.19
N PHE A 171 2.15 2.36 0.99
CA PHE A 171 3.42 2.24 0.27
C PHE A 171 3.41 3.25 -0.86
N ALA A 172 4.37 4.16 -0.85
CA ALA A 172 4.37 5.33 -1.68
C ALA A 172 5.71 5.58 -2.34
N ILE A 173 5.66 6.19 -3.52
CA ILE A 173 6.81 6.73 -4.24
C ILE A 173 6.53 8.21 -4.43
N PHE A 174 7.20 9.07 -3.66
CA PHE A 174 6.93 10.52 -3.60
C PHE A 174 7.72 11.34 -4.62
N GLU A 175 7.16 12.49 -5.00
CA GLU A 175 7.82 13.45 -5.90
C GLU A 175 8.11 14.79 -5.23
N ARG A 176 7.13 15.37 -4.52
CA ARG A 176 7.22 16.77 -4.07
C ARG A 176 6.88 16.90 -2.60
N VAL A 177 7.58 17.82 -1.94
CA VAL A 177 7.36 18.21 -0.55
C VAL A 177 7.00 19.70 -0.55
N PRO A 178 5.94 20.13 0.18
CA PRO A 178 5.54 21.53 0.28
C PRO A 178 6.68 22.36 0.89
N ALA A 179 6.78 23.64 0.52
CA ALA A 179 7.71 24.54 1.18
C ALA A 179 7.29 24.84 2.63
N ASP A 180 5.98 24.99 2.84
CA ASP A 180 5.35 25.18 4.14
C ASP A 180 3.93 24.57 4.11
N PRO A 181 3.65 23.50 4.86
CA PRO A 181 2.32 22.88 4.94
C PRO A 181 1.19 23.82 5.40
N CYS A 182 1.52 24.87 6.16
CA CYS A 182 0.59 25.87 6.68
C CYS A 182 0.36 27.03 5.69
N HIS A 183 1.23 27.21 4.69
CA HIS A 183 1.15 28.28 3.69
C HIS A 183 1.15 27.71 2.26
N ALA A 184 -0.03 27.27 1.81
CA ALA A 184 -0.18 26.62 0.50
C ALA A 184 0.20 27.51 -0.69
N ASP A 185 0.17 28.84 -0.52
CA ASP A 185 0.60 29.83 -1.51
C ASP A 185 2.11 29.80 -1.79
N GLN A 186 2.91 29.25 -0.88
CA GLN A 186 4.36 29.06 -1.07
C GLN A 186 4.67 27.85 -1.96
N GLY A 187 3.68 27.01 -2.28
CA GLY A 187 3.83 25.88 -3.17
C GLY A 187 4.73 24.77 -2.62
N PHE A 188 5.54 24.18 -3.49
CA PHE A 188 6.44 23.07 -3.16
C PHE A 188 7.89 23.53 -3.19
N LEU A 189 8.76 22.81 -2.48
CA LEU A 189 10.20 23.04 -2.53
C LEU A 189 10.71 23.07 -3.98
N ASP A 190 11.51 24.09 -4.29
CA ASP A 190 12.20 24.28 -5.56
C ASP A 190 13.68 24.59 -5.29
N PRO A 191 14.62 23.67 -5.58
CA PRO A 191 14.38 22.36 -6.22
C PRO A 191 13.64 21.37 -5.30
N PRO A 192 13.00 20.33 -5.87
CA PRO A 192 12.46 19.22 -5.07
C PRO A 192 13.58 18.51 -4.31
N PRO A 193 13.26 17.74 -3.25
CA PRO A 193 14.23 16.90 -2.57
C PRO A 193 14.98 16.02 -3.56
N GLY A 194 16.30 15.87 -3.35
CA GLY A 194 17.14 14.98 -4.15
C GLY A 194 16.67 13.52 -4.11
N PRO A 195 17.27 12.62 -4.91
CA PRO A 195 16.77 11.26 -5.08
C PRO A 195 17.07 10.34 -3.89
N THR A 196 17.97 10.72 -2.98
CA THR A 196 18.42 9.81 -1.91
C THR A 196 17.42 9.73 -0.76
N VAL A 197 17.54 8.69 0.06
CA VAL A 197 16.79 8.57 1.31
C VAL A 197 17.03 9.77 2.22
N ASP A 198 18.30 10.18 2.37
CA ASP A 198 18.70 11.29 3.23
C ASP A 198 18.10 12.62 2.77
N ASP A 199 18.04 12.86 1.46
CA ASP A 199 17.46 14.08 0.90
C ASP A 199 15.99 14.24 1.29
N LEU A 200 15.20 13.16 1.19
CA LEU A 200 13.79 13.21 1.58
C LEU A 200 13.64 13.28 3.10
N ALA A 201 14.43 12.50 3.85
CA ALA A 201 14.36 12.53 5.31
C ALA A 201 14.68 13.92 5.88
N MET A 202 15.70 14.60 5.33
CA MET A 202 16.03 15.97 5.72
C MET A 202 14.98 16.99 5.28
N ALA A 203 14.39 16.83 4.08
CA ALA A 203 13.32 17.70 3.62
C ALA A 203 12.09 17.62 4.54
N LEU A 204 11.69 16.40 4.92
CA LEU A 204 10.58 16.19 5.86
C LEU A 204 10.92 16.69 7.27
N ALA A 205 12.13 16.43 7.77
CA ALA A 205 12.59 16.91 9.07
C ALA A 205 12.71 18.44 9.16
N SER A 206 12.74 19.14 8.03
CA SER A 206 12.84 20.59 7.95
C SER A 206 11.49 21.27 7.68
N LEU A 207 10.38 20.51 7.62
CA LEU A 207 9.06 21.07 7.34
C LEU A 207 8.63 22.04 8.45
N PRO A 208 8.31 23.31 8.11
CA PRO A 208 7.83 24.27 9.11
C PRO A 208 6.52 23.82 9.75
N GLY A 209 6.39 24.07 11.06
CA GLY A 209 5.15 23.87 11.79
C GLY A 209 4.87 22.43 12.22
N LEU A 210 5.62 21.44 11.75
CA LEU A 210 5.55 20.07 12.28
C LEU A 210 6.58 19.87 13.40
N ASP A 211 6.22 19.05 14.39
CA ASP A 211 7.21 18.47 15.30
C ASP A 211 7.71 17.16 14.69
N VAL A 212 8.98 17.12 14.32
CA VAL A 212 9.59 16.00 13.60
C VAL A 212 10.75 15.43 14.38
N THR A 213 10.73 14.11 14.59
CA THR A 213 11.85 13.43 15.25
C THR A 213 13.09 13.44 14.36
N THR A 214 14.27 13.40 14.98
CA THR A 214 15.53 13.26 14.24
C THR A 214 15.51 11.95 13.43
N PRO A 215 15.78 11.99 12.11
CA PRO A 215 15.83 10.78 11.30
C PRO A 215 16.85 9.77 11.82
N THR A 216 16.43 8.52 12.03
CA THR A 216 17.27 7.44 12.52
C THR A 216 17.57 6.43 11.42
N ASP A 217 18.80 5.91 11.40
CA ASP A 217 19.18 4.82 10.48
C ASP A 217 18.45 3.53 10.83
N ILE A 218 17.89 2.89 9.80
CA ILE A 218 17.19 1.62 9.92
C ILE A 218 17.59 0.66 8.80
N THR A 219 17.23 -0.61 8.97
CA THR A 219 17.29 -1.62 7.91
C THR A 219 16.01 -2.44 7.93
N VAL A 220 15.35 -2.53 6.78
CA VAL A 220 14.12 -3.32 6.59
C VAL A 220 14.36 -4.27 5.43
N ASP A 221 14.21 -5.57 5.69
CA ASP A 221 14.45 -6.64 4.72
C ASP A 221 15.79 -6.52 3.95
N GLY A 222 16.84 -6.05 4.64
CA GLY A 222 18.18 -5.83 4.07
C GLY A 222 18.40 -4.48 3.38
N TYR A 223 17.35 -3.69 3.13
CA TYR A 223 17.45 -2.35 2.56
C TYR A 223 17.70 -1.30 3.63
N ARG A 224 18.64 -0.40 3.36
CA ARG A 224 18.95 0.72 4.25
C ARG A 224 17.92 1.82 4.09
N GLY A 225 17.68 2.54 5.18
CA GLY A 225 16.73 3.62 5.16
C GLY A 225 16.81 4.55 6.36
N LYS A 226 15.84 5.46 6.43
CA LYS A 226 15.60 6.34 7.57
C LYS A 226 14.20 6.13 8.13
N GLN A 227 14.08 6.21 9.45
CA GLN A 227 12.79 6.34 10.12
C GLN A 227 12.68 7.71 10.77
N LEU A 228 11.50 8.31 10.71
CA LEU A 228 11.16 9.53 11.42
C LEU A 228 9.67 9.55 11.74
N THR A 229 9.26 10.44 12.62
CA THR A 229 7.85 10.66 12.97
C THR A 229 7.53 12.12 12.74
N LEU A 230 6.47 12.37 11.98
CA LEU A 230 5.90 13.70 11.77
C LEU A 230 4.72 13.85 12.72
N THR A 231 4.65 14.95 13.46
CA THR A 231 3.51 15.27 14.33
C THR A 231 2.92 16.61 13.90
N ALA A 232 1.65 16.57 13.49
CA ALA A 232 0.93 17.78 13.12
C ALA A 232 0.56 18.61 14.36
N PRO A 233 0.46 19.95 14.24
CA PRO A 233 -0.13 20.80 15.26
C PRO A 233 -1.52 20.33 15.73
N ASP A 234 -1.87 20.58 16.98
CA ASP A 234 -3.20 20.29 17.54
C ASP A 234 -4.34 21.14 16.91
N THR A 235 -3.98 22.21 16.21
CA THR A 235 -4.90 23.05 15.42
C THR A 235 -4.15 23.67 14.23
N PHE A 236 -4.87 23.95 13.14
CA PHE A 236 -4.34 24.66 11.97
C PHE A 236 -4.80 26.12 11.90
N ASP A 237 -5.21 26.70 13.03
CA ASP A 237 -5.61 28.10 13.10
C ASP A 237 -4.48 29.02 12.65
N GLY A 238 -4.80 29.97 11.77
CA GLY A 238 -3.83 30.88 11.16
C GLY A 238 -3.14 30.34 9.91
N CYS A 239 -3.36 29.08 9.54
CA CYS A 239 -2.85 28.54 8.27
C CYS A 239 -3.69 28.98 7.06
N THR A 240 -3.02 29.21 5.95
CA THR A 240 -3.62 29.41 4.63
C THR A 240 -3.54 28.10 3.85
N LEU A 241 -4.49 27.20 4.13
CA LEU A 241 -4.50 25.85 3.55
C LEU A 241 -5.07 25.82 2.14
N SER A 242 -4.59 24.84 1.36
CA SER A 242 -5.19 24.47 0.09
C SER A 242 -6.56 23.79 0.30
N ARG A 243 -7.29 23.51 -0.78
CA ARG A 243 -8.54 22.73 -0.71
C ARG A 243 -8.29 21.30 -0.22
N GLU A 244 -7.09 20.78 -0.45
CA GLU A 244 -6.64 19.45 -0.05
C GLU A 244 -6.45 19.38 1.48
N GLY A 245 -5.88 20.42 2.09
CA GLY A 245 -5.68 20.55 3.54
C GLY A 245 -4.24 20.88 3.90
N TYR A 246 -3.78 20.38 5.07
CA TYR A 246 -2.40 20.47 5.55
C TYR A 246 -1.54 19.42 4.83
N VAL A 247 -1.13 19.74 3.60
CA VAL A 247 -0.37 18.83 2.72
C VAL A 247 1.02 18.62 3.29
N ILE A 248 1.49 17.38 3.33
CA ILE A 248 2.87 17.03 3.76
C ILE A 248 3.74 16.51 2.62
N TRP A 249 3.12 15.96 1.57
CA TRP A 249 3.80 15.59 0.33
C TRP A 249 2.80 15.35 -0.80
N GLN A 250 3.32 15.30 -2.02
CA GLN A 250 2.59 14.96 -3.23
C GLN A 250 3.31 13.84 -3.99
N LEU A 251 2.53 12.82 -4.34
CA LEU A 251 2.92 11.74 -5.23
C LEU A 251 3.02 12.24 -6.69
N PRO A 252 3.76 11.51 -7.54
CA PRO A 252 3.65 11.73 -8.97
C PRO A 252 2.21 11.60 -9.44
N LEU A 253 1.85 12.42 -10.42
CA LEU A 253 0.48 12.63 -10.93
C LEU A 253 -0.46 13.43 -10.00
N GLY A 254 0.04 13.94 -8.87
CA GLY A 254 -0.61 15.03 -8.13
C GLY A 254 -1.44 14.62 -6.91
N ALA A 255 -1.51 13.33 -6.57
CA ALA A 255 -2.17 12.90 -5.33
C ALA A 255 -1.42 13.43 -4.11
N THR A 256 -2.13 14.09 -3.21
CA THR A 256 -1.56 14.71 -2.00
C THR A 256 -1.93 13.93 -0.76
N PHE A 257 -1.02 13.85 0.19
CA PHE A 257 -1.32 13.37 1.53
C PHE A 257 -1.38 14.56 2.47
N THR A 258 -2.32 14.48 3.40
CA THR A 258 -2.58 15.54 4.35
C THR A 258 -2.67 14.96 5.75
N MET A 259 -2.24 15.76 6.72
CA MET A 259 -2.42 15.43 8.13
C MET A 259 -3.65 16.13 8.69
N THR A 260 -4.26 15.53 9.69
CA THR A 260 -5.26 16.13 10.57
C THR A 260 -4.63 16.64 11.86
N PRO A 261 -5.32 17.52 12.62
CA PRO A 261 -4.73 18.08 13.82
C PRO A 261 -4.37 17.00 14.86
N GLY A 262 -3.15 17.08 15.41
CA GLY A 262 -2.59 16.13 16.38
C GLY A 262 -2.25 14.75 15.82
N GLU A 263 -2.42 14.53 14.51
CA GLU A 263 -2.01 13.28 13.84
C GLU A 263 -0.50 13.07 13.91
N ARG A 264 -0.11 11.81 14.05
CA ARG A 264 1.29 11.38 14.02
C ARG A 264 1.50 10.38 12.89
N ASP A 265 2.40 10.70 11.97
CA ASP A 265 2.76 9.80 10.88
C ASP A 265 4.11 9.17 11.18
N GLN A 266 4.15 7.84 11.29
CA GLN A 266 5.40 7.10 11.32
C GLN A 266 5.84 6.79 9.89
N VAL A 267 7.04 7.24 9.55
CA VAL A 267 7.54 7.21 8.17
C VAL A 267 8.83 6.42 8.10
N TRP A 268 8.88 5.41 7.23
CA TRP A 268 10.08 4.68 6.85
C TRP A 268 10.42 4.99 5.39
N ILE A 269 11.63 5.46 5.14
CA ILE A 269 12.12 5.79 3.79
C ILE A 269 13.25 4.81 3.48
N LEU A 270 13.05 3.94 2.49
CA LEU A 270 13.96 2.85 2.15
C LEU A 270 14.54 3.05 0.74
N ASP A 271 15.82 2.75 0.56
CA ASP A 271 16.47 2.64 -0.74
C ASP A 271 16.36 1.20 -1.24
N VAL A 272 15.51 0.96 -2.24
CA VAL A 272 15.27 -0.34 -2.85
C VAL A 272 15.89 -0.35 -4.25
N ASP A 273 17.18 -0.67 -4.33
CA ASP A 273 17.98 -0.68 -5.57
C ASP A 273 17.85 0.61 -6.41
N GLY A 274 17.87 1.77 -5.74
CA GLY A 274 17.78 3.09 -6.37
C GLY A 274 16.35 3.62 -6.54
N GLU A 275 15.32 2.83 -6.19
CA GLU A 275 13.95 3.30 -6.07
C GLU A 275 13.64 3.58 -4.59
N ARG A 276 13.17 4.81 -4.29
CA ARG A 276 12.88 5.22 -2.92
C ARG A 276 11.45 4.84 -2.52
N LEU A 277 11.32 3.74 -1.77
CA LEU A 277 10.06 3.33 -1.16
C LEU A 277 9.83 4.12 0.12
N VAL A 278 8.63 4.67 0.30
CA VAL A 278 8.19 5.18 1.59
C VAL A 278 7.03 4.37 2.11
N VAL A 279 7.16 3.92 3.36
CA VAL A 279 6.07 3.34 4.14
C VAL A 279 5.58 4.41 5.10
N ASP A 280 4.34 4.83 4.94
CA ASP A 280 3.68 5.82 5.77
C ASP A 280 2.56 5.18 6.59
N VAL A 281 2.48 5.56 7.85
CA VAL A 281 1.57 4.99 8.84
C VAL A 281 0.98 6.13 9.68
N PRO A 282 -0.21 6.62 9.30
CA PRO A 282 -0.90 7.64 10.08
C PRO A 282 -1.51 7.07 11.35
N GLU A 283 -1.29 7.79 12.44
CA GLU A 283 -1.80 7.52 13.77
C GLU A 283 -2.55 8.74 14.30
N LEU A 284 -3.89 8.68 14.25
CA LEU A 284 -4.73 9.70 14.88
C LEU A 284 -4.58 9.68 16.42
N PRO A 285 -4.86 10.79 17.11
CA PRO A 285 -4.92 10.83 18.58
C PRO A 285 -5.85 9.78 19.20
N SER A 286 -6.92 9.39 18.48
CA SER A 286 -7.88 8.38 18.91
C SER A 286 -7.41 6.93 18.69
N SER A 287 -6.23 6.71 18.12
CA SER A 287 -5.76 5.36 17.79
C SER A 287 -5.51 4.53 19.05
N THR A 288 -6.05 3.32 19.08
CA THR A 288 -5.93 2.38 20.20
C THR A 288 -4.62 1.58 20.14
N ALA A 289 -4.22 1.01 21.28
CA ALA A 289 -3.05 0.13 21.34
C ALA A 289 -3.21 -1.12 20.45
N GLN A 290 -4.43 -1.65 20.34
CA GLN A 290 -4.72 -2.77 19.44
C GLN A 290 -4.52 -2.37 17.98
N GLN A 291 -5.02 -1.20 17.56
CA GLN A 291 -4.86 -0.75 16.18
C GLN A 291 -3.39 -0.56 15.81
N ARG A 292 -2.59 0.01 16.73
CA ARG A 292 -1.13 0.12 16.58
C ARG A 292 -0.45 -1.25 16.46
N ALA A 293 -0.83 -2.21 17.30
CA ALA A 293 -0.23 -3.55 17.28
C ALA A 293 -0.52 -4.29 15.97
N GLU A 294 -1.73 -4.15 15.42
CA GLU A 294 -2.08 -4.76 14.13
C GLU A 294 -1.31 -4.14 12.96
N VAL A 295 -1.13 -2.81 12.96
CA VAL A 295 -0.29 -2.11 11.99
C VAL A 295 1.17 -2.58 12.11
N GLN A 296 1.69 -2.66 13.33
CA GLN A 296 3.05 -3.17 13.56
C GLN A 296 3.22 -4.59 13.02
N ALA A 297 2.22 -5.46 13.18
CA ALA A 297 2.27 -6.81 12.61
C ALA A 297 2.33 -6.82 11.08
N ILE A 298 1.72 -5.83 10.39
CA ILE A 298 1.87 -5.67 8.94
C ILE A 298 3.31 -5.26 8.60
N LEU A 299 3.84 -4.25 9.31
CA LEU A 299 5.21 -3.75 9.10
C LEU A 299 6.27 -4.83 9.34
N ASP A 300 6.11 -5.64 10.40
CA ASP A 300 7.02 -6.74 10.73
C ASP A 300 6.98 -7.88 9.69
N SER A 301 5.95 -7.92 8.86
CA SER A 301 5.77 -8.95 7.82
C SER A 301 6.29 -8.54 6.43
N LEU A 302 6.81 -7.31 6.29
CA LEU A 302 7.24 -6.79 5.00
C LEU A 302 8.42 -7.59 4.45
N GLN A 303 8.28 -8.03 3.21
CA GLN A 303 9.37 -8.53 2.37
C GLN A 303 9.38 -7.72 1.07
N ILE A 304 10.54 -7.20 0.70
CA ILE A 304 10.70 -6.20 -0.35
C ILE A 304 11.63 -6.77 -1.42
N GLU A 305 11.13 -6.81 -2.64
CA GLU A 305 11.89 -7.20 -3.81
C GLU A 305 11.91 -6.05 -4.82
N PRO A 306 13.07 -5.75 -5.43
CA PRO A 306 13.13 -4.83 -6.55
C PRO A 306 12.37 -5.48 -7.71
N VAL A 307 11.67 -4.68 -8.51
CA VAL A 307 11.19 -5.17 -9.79
C VAL A 307 12.41 -5.23 -10.71
N GLY A 308 13.05 -6.39 -10.79
CA GLY A 308 14.13 -6.63 -11.74
C GLY A 308 13.71 -6.26 -13.15
N PRO A 309 14.66 -5.91 -14.06
CA PRO A 309 14.32 -5.61 -15.44
C PRO A 309 13.50 -6.78 -15.99
N THR A 310 12.32 -6.49 -16.54
CA THR A 310 11.47 -7.48 -17.19
C THR A 310 12.35 -8.34 -18.08
N SER A 311 12.56 -9.60 -17.67
CA SER A 311 13.29 -10.56 -18.46
C SER A 311 12.56 -10.65 -19.79
N SER A 312 13.16 -10.09 -20.84
CA SER A 312 12.66 -10.23 -22.20
C SER A 312 12.45 -11.70 -22.48
N PRO A 313 11.33 -12.10 -23.12
CA PRO A 313 11.14 -13.50 -23.48
C PRO A 313 12.34 -13.95 -24.32
N SER A 314 13.01 -15.00 -23.84
CA SER A 314 14.14 -15.62 -24.54
C SER A 314 13.73 -15.88 -26.00
N PRO A 315 14.51 -15.45 -27.00
CA PRO A 315 14.17 -15.72 -28.39
C PRO A 315 14.08 -17.23 -28.58
N SER A 316 12.93 -17.70 -29.04
CA SER A 316 12.72 -19.12 -29.35
C SER A 316 13.80 -19.58 -30.34
N PRO A 317 14.37 -20.79 -30.16
CA PRO A 317 15.31 -21.32 -31.13
C PRO A 317 14.61 -21.46 -32.48
N THR A 318 15.18 -20.82 -33.51
CA THR A 318 14.69 -20.89 -34.89
C THR A 318 14.89 -22.32 -35.42
N PRO A 319 13.94 -22.88 -36.20
CA PRO A 319 14.01 -24.24 -36.71
C PRO A 319 15.18 -24.50 -37.67
#